data_AF-A0A177CVS4-F1
#
_entry.id   AF-A0A177CVS4-F1
#
_cell.length_a   1.000
_cell.length_b   1.000
_cell.length_c   1.000
_cell.angle_alpha   90.00
_cell.angle_beta   90.00
_cell.angle_gamma   90.00
#
_symmetry.space_group_name_H-M   'P 1'
#
loop_
_entity.id
_entity.type
_entity.pdbx_description
1 polymer ?
#
loop_
_entity_poly.entity_id
_entity_poly.type
_entity_poly.pdbx_seq_one_letter_code
_entity_poly.pdbx_strand_id
1 'polypeptide(L)'
;MAQSNGTSTISIVDFSAFPTGGKVEQEQVARQIDDAFREVGFVYLKNHGIPKAKVEECFSWSKKFFALPMETKMLAPHPPSGAHHRGYSAPGLEKVTQHQYEKDDIAKSREVSDCKESYESGNVNDEAQPNIWLPEEKLPGFRAFMESYFAECAALIHRILDALSIALAVPEPGLSPTHSKSLFQLRLLHYPAIDAAELKNNKRSRINAHSDFGTMTLLFQDEVGGLEVEDPKHPGKFSCAGPIDDAVLVNIGDLMMRWSNDRWRSTVHRVGLPPPKTGAVVPDRYSIPFFATADMDTVIEALPGTWGEDRPKKYEPVTAWGYVQMRMAATYEE
;
A
#
# COMPACT_ATOMS: atom_id res chain seq x y z
N MET A 1 15.24 -35.52 6.99
CA MET A 1 16.09 -34.45 6.42
C MET A 1 15.25 -33.18 6.39
N ALA A 2 15.57 -32.22 7.25
CA ALA A 2 14.85 -30.96 7.33
C ALA A 2 15.15 -30.14 6.07
N GLN A 3 14.14 -29.86 5.26
CA GLN A 3 14.26 -28.87 4.18
C GLN A 3 14.31 -27.49 4.82
N SER A 4 15.48 -26.86 4.75
CA SER A 4 15.68 -25.45 5.02
C SER A 4 15.02 -24.63 3.90
N ASN A 5 13.77 -24.25 4.09
CA ASN A 5 13.14 -23.22 3.26
C ASN A 5 13.60 -21.86 3.78
N GLY A 6 14.56 -21.25 3.09
CA GLY A 6 14.97 -19.87 3.34
C GLY A 6 13.81 -18.93 3.02
N THR A 7 13.03 -18.56 4.04
CA THR A 7 12.06 -17.47 3.97
C THR A 7 12.69 -16.24 4.64
N SER A 8 12.87 -15.16 3.90
CA SER A 8 12.98 -13.83 4.53
C SER A 8 11.65 -13.58 5.24
N THR A 9 11.62 -13.83 6.55
CA THR A 9 10.42 -13.66 7.38
C THR A 9 10.22 -12.18 7.64
N ILE A 10 9.11 -11.62 7.15
CA ILE A 10 8.69 -10.26 7.50
C ILE A 10 8.52 -10.18 9.03
N SER A 11 9.19 -9.21 9.65
CA SER A 11 9.17 -9.03 11.10
C SER A 11 7.78 -8.64 11.61
N ILE A 12 7.44 -9.09 12.82
CA ILE A 12 6.26 -8.65 13.56
C ILE A 12 6.73 -7.74 14.68
N VAL A 13 6.19 -6.53 14.75
CA VAL A 13 6.52 -5.53 15.76
C VAL A 13 5.27 -5.19 16.57
N ASP A 14 5.40 -5.17 17.89
CA ASP A 14 4.37 -4.68 18.79
C ASP A 14 4.48 -3.15 18.89
N PHE A 15 3.46 -2.45 18.38
CA PHE A 15 3.44 -0.99 18.32
C PHE A 15 2.81 -0.34 19.57
N SER A 16 2.36 -1.14 20.55
CA SER A 16 1.62 -0.64 21.73
C SER A 16 2.42 0.35 22.59
N ALA A 17 3.73 0.14 22.70
CA ALA A 17 4.61 0.98 23.52
C ALA A 17 4.98 2.31 22.84
N PHE A 18 4.73 2.48 21.54
CA PHE A 18 5.07 3.71 20.84
C PHE A 18 4.20 4.91 21.24
N PRO A 19 2.85 4.83 21.22
CA PRO A 19 2.01 6.00 21.52
C PRO A 19 2.01 6.40 23.00
N THR A 20 2.32 5.49 23.92
CA THR A 20 2.15 5.71 25.37
C THR A 20 3.41 5.48 26.20
N GLY A 21 4.44 4.86 25.62
CA GLY A 21 5.68 4.53 26.32
C GLY A 21 6.61 5.73 26.48
N GLY A 22 7.62 5.53 27.32
CA GLY A 22 8.70 6.51 27.49
C GLY A 22 9.67 6.52 26.30
N LYS A 23 10.57 7.52 26.27
CA LYS A 23 11.55 7.71 25.19
C LYS A 23 12.32 6.43 24.81
N VAL A 24 12.75 5.64 25.80
CA VAL A 24 13.50 4.40 25.57
C VAL A 24 12.67 3.35 24.83
N GLU A 25 11.39 3.23 25.18
CA GLU A 25 10.47 2.27 24.55
C GLU A 25 10.12 2.72 23.12
N GLN A 26 9.87 4.01 22.92
CA GLN A 26 9.65 4.60 21.60
C GLN A 26 10.85 4.38 20.68
N GLU A 27 12.07 4.63 21.17
CA GLU A 27 13.30 4.37 20.42
C GLU A 27 13.49 2.88 20.11
N GLN A 28 13.08 1.98 21.01
CA GLN A 28 13.16 0.54 20.77
C GLN A 28 12.22 0.11 19.65
N VAL A 29 10.96 0.58 19.67
CA VAL A 29 10.00 0.30 18.59
C VAL A 29 10.49 0.91 17.28
N ALA A 30 10.99 2.15 17.30
CA ALA A 30 11.56 2.81 16.13
C ALA A 30 12.72 2.01 15.51
N ARG A 31 13.64 1.48 16.34
CA ARG A 31 14.73 0.61 15.88
C ARG A 31 14.24 -0.68 15.22
N GLN A 32 13.23 -1.33 15.81
CA GLN A 32 12.67 -2.56 15.23
C GLN A 32 12.02 -2.31 13.86
N ILE A 33 11.33 -1.18 13.71
CA ILE A 33 10.75 -0.74 12.44
C ILE A 33 11.84 -0.41 11.42
N ASP A 34 12.89 0.32 11.83
CA ASP A 34 14.05 0.62 10.97
C ASP A 34 14.69 -0.66 10.43
N ASP A 35 14.97 -1.64 11.28
CA ASP A 35 15.58 -2.91 10.88
C ASP A 35 14.69 -3.68 9.90
N ALA A 36 13.38 -3.74 10.15
CA ALA A 36 12.43 -4.41 9.25
C ALA A 36 12.39 -3.75 7.86
N PHE A 37 12.37 -2.42 7.80
CA PHE A 37 12.35 -1.66 6.56
C PHE A 37 13.69 -1.67 5.81
N ARG A 38 14.82 -1.81 6.51
CA ARG A 38 16.14 -2.00 5.90
C ARG A 38 16.33 -3.39 5.29
N GLU A 39 15.86 -4.43 5.99
CA GLU A 39 16.05 -5.82 5.56
C GLU A 39 15.08 -6.21 4.45
N VAL A 40 13.78 -5.96 4.64
CA VAL A 40 12.73 -6.44 3.73
C VAL A 40 11.91 -5.30 3.13
N GLY A 41 11.81 -4.14 3.78
CA GLY A 41 10.90 -3.07 3.34
C GLY A 41 9.44 -3.28 3.76
N PHE A 42 9.18 -4.34 4.55
CA PHE A 42 7.86 -4.72 5.06
C PHE A 42 7.94 -5.02 6.57
N VAL A 43 6.85 -4.75 7.30
CA VAL A 43 6.67 -5.12 8.71
C VAL A 43 5.20 -5.36 9.02
N TYR A 44 4.89 -6.37 9.83
CA TYR A 44 3.58 -6.50 10.46
C TYR A 44 3.57 -5.70 11.76
N LEU A 45 2.66 -4.75 11.91
CA LEU A 45 2.44 -4.06 13.16
C LEU A 45 1.25 -4.68 13.89
N LYS A 46 1.44 -5.05 15.16
CA LYS A 46 0.38 -5.41 16.10
C LYS A 46 0.13 -4.28 17.08
N ASN A 47 -1.05 -4.28 17.71
CA ASN A 47 -1.44 -3.26 18.69
C ASN A 47 -1.25 -1.82 18.16
N HIS A 48 -1.49 -1.62 16.86
CA HIS A 48 -1.31 -0.34 16.16
C HIS A 48 -2.38 0.71 16.52
N GLY A 49 -3.40 0.33 17.30
CA GLY A 49 -4.41 1.22 17.85
C GLY A 49 -5.62 1.46 16.96
N ILE A 50 -5.70 0.85 15.77
CA ILE A 50 -6.96 0.79 15.02
C ILE A 50 -7.74 -0.43 15.55
N PRO A 51 -8.96 -0.27 16.08
CA PRO A 51 -9.70 -1.40 16.64
C PRO A 51 -10.00 -2.47 15.59
N LYS A 52 -9.78 -3.74 15.93
CA LYS A 52 -10.10 -4.90 15.07
C LYS A 52 -11.52 -4.82 14.50
N ALA A 53 -12.50 -4.48 15.33
CA ALA A 53 -13.90 -4.34 14.93
C ALA A 53 -14.11 -3.29 13.82
N LYS A 54 -13.34 -2.19 13.81
CA LYS A 54 -13.40 -1.20 12.72
C LYS A 54 -12.82 -1.75 11.42
N VAL A 55 -11.74 -2.52 11.48
CA VAL A 55 -11.17 -3.19 10.30
C VAL A 55 -12.18 -4.19 9.72
N GLU A 56 -12.77 -5.02 10.57
CA GLU A 56 -13.81 -5.98 10.20
C GLU A 56 -15.05 -5.30 9.60
N GLU A 57 -15.49 -4.18 10.20
CA GLU A 57 -16.59 -3.38 9.66
C GLU A 57 -16.24 -2.77 8.30
N CYS A 58 -15.00 -2.32 8.09
CA CYS A 58 -14.55 -1.83 6.78
C CYS A 58 -14.59 -2.93 5.71
N PHE A 59 -14.16 -4.15 6.02
CA PHE A 59 -14.32 -5.29 5.13
C PHE A 59 -15.80 -5.61 4.85
N SER A 60 -16.68 -5.48 5.84
CA SER A 60 -18.13 -5.63 5.66
C SER A 60 -18.70 -4.59 4.70
N TRP A 61 -18.32 -3.32 4.87
CA TRP A 61 -18.70 -2.24 3.95
C TRP A 61 -18.17 -2.45 2.54
N SER A 62 -16.92 -2.89 2.39
CA SER A 62 -16.33 -3.25 1.10
C SER A 62 -17.14 -4.34 0.40
N LYS A 63 -17.49 -5.41 1.09
CA LYS A 63 -18.35 -6.49 0.56
C LYS A 63 -19.72 -5.98 0.14
N LYS A 64 -20.37 -5.16 0.98
CA LYS A 64 -21.68 -4.55 0.66
C LYS A 64 -21.60 -3.67 -0.59
N PHE A 65 -20.57 -2.84 -0.71
CA PHE A 65 -20.35 -1.98 -1.86
C PHE A 65 -20.19 -2.81 -3.14
N PHE A 66 -19.30 -3.80 -3.15
CA PHE A 66 -19.01 -4.58 -4.36
C PHE A 66 -20.16 -5.52 -4.77
N ALA A 67 -21.03 -5.88 -3.83
CA ALA A 67 -22.26 -6.62 -4.09
C ALA A 67 -23.39 -5.78 -4.74
N LEU A 68 -23.25 -4.45 -4.80
CA LEU A 68 -24.23 -3.59 -5.47
C LEU A 68 -24.29 -3.88 -6.98
N PRO A 69 -25.45 -3.66 -7.63
CA PRO A 69 -25.55 -3.71 -9.09
C PRO A 69 -24.53 -2.79 -9.75
N MET A 70 -23.98 -3.21 -10.89
CA MET A 70 -22.97 -2.42 -11.63
C MET A 70 -23.44 -0.98 -11.90
N GLU A 71 -24.70 -0.81 -12.31
CA GLU A 71 -25.32 0.51 -12.53
C GLU A 71 -25.29 1.41 -11.29
N THR A 72 -25.36 0.83 -10.09
CA THR A 72 -25.30 1.58 -8.83
C THR A 72 -23.86 1.93 -8.49
N LYS A 73 -22.90 0.99 -8.65
CA LYS A 73 -21.47 1.27 -8.43
C LYS A 73 -20.96 2.38 -9.35
N MET A 74 -21.45 2.42 -10.59
CA MET A 74 -21.13 3.44 -11.59
C MET A 74 -21.75 4.83 -11.32
N LEU A 75 -22.56 5.00 -10.26
CA LEU A 75 -22.97 6.33 -9.79
C LEU A 75 -21.84 7.10 -9.11
N ALA A 76 -20.74 6.42 -8.78
CA ALA A 76 -19.52 7.02 -8.25
C ALA A 76 -18.32 6.65 -9.13
N PRO A 77 -18.27 7.01 -10.42
CA PRO A 77 -17.28 6.48 -11.35
C PRO A 77 -15.88 7.07 -11.12
N HIS A 78 -14.85 6.25 -11.31
CA HIS A 78 -13.48 6.75 -11.37
C HIS A 78 -13.28 7.65 -12.59
N PRO A 79 -12.66 8.85 -12.44
CA PRO A 79 -12.43 9.77 -13.54
C PRO A 79 -11.56 9.17 -14.66
N PRO A 80 -11.88 9.38 -15.94
CA PRO A 80 -11.09 8.85 -17.06
C PRO A 80 -9.70 9.48 -17.21
N SER A 81 -9.48 10.68 -16.66
CA SER A 81 -8.23 11.44 -16.85
C SER A 81 -7.03 10.82 -16.14
N GLY A 82 -7.23 9.89 -15.21
CA GLY A 82 -6.16 9.28 -14.39
C GLY A 82 -5.46 10.25 -13.43
N ALA A 83 -5.77 11.55 -13.48
CA ALA A 83 -5.21 12.57 -12.60
C ALA A 83 -5.87 12.61 -11.20
N HIS A 84 -7.05 11.98 -11.08
CA HIS A 84 -7.85 11.92 -9.86
C HIS A 84 -8.15 10.46 -9.54
N HIS A 85 -7.64 9.98 -8.41
CA HIS A 85 -7.80 8.59 -7.96
C HIS A 85 -8.88 8.51 -6.88
N ARG A 86 -10.14 8.63 -7.31
CA ARG A 86 -11.36 8.64 -6.48
C ARG A 86 -12.48 7.91 -7.21
N GLY A 87 -13.39 7.28 -6.47
CA GLY A 87 -14.54 6.58 -7.04
C GLY A 87 -14.23 5.14 -7.44
N TYR A 88 -15.14 4.56 -8.23
CA TYR A 88 -15.20 3.14 -8.59
C TYR A 88 -14.59 2.84 -9.96
N SER A 89 -13.72 1.83 -9.99
CA SER A 89 -13.16 1.27 -11.22
C SER A 89 -13.61 -0.18 -11.41
N ALA A 90 -14.28 -0.44 -12.53
CA ALA A 90 -14.73 -1.76 -12.91
C ALA A 90 -13.58 -2.68 -13.36
N PRO A 91 -13.78 -4.01 -13.35
CA PRO A 91 -12.75 -4.94 -13.80
C PRO A 91 -12.23 -4.66 -15.21
N GLY A 92 -10.91 -4.73 -15.36
CA GLY A 92 -10.21 -4.51 -16.63
C GLY A 92 -9.97 -3.04 -17.02
N LEU A 93 -10.48 -2.06 -16.26
CA LEU A 93 -10.23 -0.63 -16.51
C LEU A 93 -8.91 -0.13 -15.89
N GLU A 94 -8.56 -0.60 -14.68
CA GLU A 94 -7.29 -0.27 -14.04
C GLU A 94 -6.22 -1.31 -14.34
N LYS A 95 -5.10 -0.88 -14.94
CA LYS A 95 -3.90 -1.69 -15.12
C LYS A 95 -2.75 -1.11 -14.30
N VAL A 96 -2.18 -1.91 -13.41
CA VAL A 96 -0.90 -1.56 -12.76
C VAL A 96 0.22 -2.06 -13.66
N THR A 97 0.87 -1.15 -14.39
CA THR A 97 2.08 -1.44 -15.17
C THR A 97 3.25 -0.73 -14.50
N GLN A 98 4.07 -1.44 -13.72
CA GLN A 98 5.27 -0.89 -13.11
C GLN A 98 6.38 -1.94 -13.10
N HIS A 99 7.64 -1.50 -13.19
CA HIS A 99 8.87 -2.30 -13.36
C HIS A 99 9.10 -2.92 -14.74
N GLN A 100 8.47 -2.36 -15.76
CA GLN A 100 8.77 -2.69 -17.16
C GLN A 100 9.18 -1.41 -17.86
N TYR A 101 10.48 -1.30 -18.14
CA TYR A 101 11.08 -0.13 -18.79
C TYR A 101 11.16 -0.30 -20.32
N GLU A 102 10.92 -1.51 -20.82
CA GLU A 102 10.91 -1.83 -22.24
C GLU A 102 9.47 -1.92 -22.77
N LYS A 103 9.21 -1.28 -23.93
CA LYS A 103 7.87 -1.21 -24.54
C LYS A 103 7.24 -2.59 -24.79
N ASP A 104 8.06 -3.59 -25.13
CA ASP A 104 7.59 -4.96 -25.38
C ASP A 104 7.12 -5.67 -24.10
N ASP A 105 7.74 -5.38 -22.96
CA ASP A 105 7.34 -5.95 -21.67
C ASP A 105 6.05 -5.30 -21.16
N ILE A 106 5.91 -3.98 -21.33
CA ILE A 106 4.67 -3.24 -21.06
C ILE A 106 3.51 -3.76 -21.93
N ALA A 107 3.77 -4.06 -23.21
CA ALA A 107 2.75 -4.62 -24.10
C ALA A 107 2.31 -6.02 -23.64
N LYS A 108 3.24 -6.90 -23.27
CA LYS A 108 2.96 -8.25 -22.77
C LYS A 108 2.23 -8.25 -21.42
N SER A 109 2.57 -7.36 -20.48
CA SER A 109 1.83 -7.28 -19.20
C SER A 109 0.40 -6.77 -19.40
N ARG A 110 0.15 -5.96 -20.44
CA ARG A 110 -1.19 -5.50 -20.82
C ARG A 110 -2.05 -6.58 -21.47
N GLU A 111 -1.49 -7.72 -21.91
CA GLU A 111 -2.24 -8.86 -22.46
C GLU A 111 -3.01 -9.63 -21.38
N VAL A 112 -2.52 -9.61 -20.13
CA VAL A 112 -3.16 -10.27 -18.99
C VAL A 112 -4.00 -9.25 -18.22
N SER A 113 -5.33 -9.42 -18.26
CA SER A 113 -6.24 -8.57 -17.49
C SER A 113 -6.13 -8.86 -16.00
N ASP A 114 -5.91 -7.81 -15.19
CA ASP A 114 -6.16 -7.87 -13.75
C ASP A 114 -7.64 -8.16 -13.51
N CYS A 115 -7.94 -9.21 -12.75
CA CYS A 115 -9.31 -9.56 -12.36
C CYS A 115 -9.61 -8.96 -10.99
N LYS A 116 -9.84 -7.64 -10.97
CA LYS A 116 -10.14 -6.88 -9.75
C LYS A 116 -11.04 -5.69 -10.05
N GLU A 117 -11.81 -5.27 -9.08
CA GLU A 117 -12.49 -3.98 -9.05
C GLU A 117 -12.07 -3.20 -7.81
N SER A 118 -12.15 -1.87 -7.88
CA SER A 118 -11.70 -0.98 -6.80
C SER A 118 -12.70 0.15 -6.54
N TYR A 119 -12.71 0.65 -5.31
CA TYR A 119 -13.35 1.91 -4.95
C TYR A 119 -12.41 2.74 -4.07
N GLU A 120 -12.27 4.01 -4.39
CA GLU A 120 -11.25 4.88 -3.80
C GLU A 120 -11.84 6.15 -3.19
N SER A 121 -11.32 6.51 -2.02
CA SER A 121 -11.60 7.77 -1.34
C SER A 121 -10.35 8.29 -0.64
N GLY A 122 -10.21 9.59 -0.49
CA GLY A 122 -9.14 10.26 0.24
C GLY A 122 -9.67 11.17 1.34
N ASN A 123 -8.84 12.13 1.75
CA ASN A 123 -9.20 13.13 2.75
C ASN A 123 -10.35 14.01 2.25
N VAL A 124 -11.37 14.22 3.09
CA VAL A 124 -12.53 15.07 2.76
C VAL A 124 -12.17 16.55 2.57
N ASN A 125 -11.05 16.97 3.14
CA ASN A 125 -10.53 18.33 3.04
C ASN A 125 -9.58 18.52 1.83
N ASP A 126 -9.35 17.48 1.03
CA ASP A 126 -8.58 17.58 -0.21
C ASP A 126 -9.44 18.18 -1.32
N GLU A 127 -9.48 19.51 -1.40
CA GLU A 127 -10.23 20.24 -2.41
C GLU A 127 -9.70 20.01 -3.84
N ALA A 128 -8.44 19.59 -3.99
CA ALA A 128 -7.84 19.30 -5.30
C ALA A 128 -8.33 17.96 -5.86
N GLN A 129 -8.71 17.01 -5.00
CA GLN A 129 -9.25 15.71 -5.39
C GLN A 129 -10.46 15.32 -4.52
N PRO A 130 -11.62 15.95 -4.74
CA PRO A 130 -12.82 15.66 -3.95
C PRO A 130 -13.26 14.21 -4.12
N ASN A 131 -13.74 13.62 -3.03
CA ASN A 131 -14.28 12.26 -3.03
C ASN A 131 -15.55 12.15 -3.87
N ILE A 132 -15.66 11.06 -4.62
CA ILE A 132 -16.84 10.73 -5.42
C ILE A 132 -17.65 9.67 -4.66
N TRP A 133 -18.60 10.13 -3.84
CA TRP A 133 -19.44 9.25 -3.02
C TRP A 133 -20.65 8.73 -3.78
N LEU A 134 -21.10 7.51 -3.44
CA LEU A 134 -22.44 7.07 -3.82
C LEU A 134 -23.49 8.00 -3.20
N PRO A 135 -24.67 8.16 -3.84
CA PRO A 135 -25.81 8.76 -3.19
C PRO A 135 -26.14 8.01 -1.89
N GLU A 136 -26.39 8.75 -0.81
CA GLU A 136 -26.56 8.20 0.54
C GLU A 136 -27.66 7.12 0.58
N GLU A 137 -28.72 7.28 -0.18
CA GLU A 137 -29.84 6.33 -0.28
C GLU A 137 -29.47 4.98 -0.92
N LYS A 138 -28.35 4.90 -1.65
CA LYS A 138 -27.89 3.65 -2.29
C LYS A 138 -27.11 2.78 -1.33
N LEU A 139 -26.40 3.38 -0.40
CA LEU A 139 -25.64 2.67 0.63
C LEU A 139 -25.52 3.51 1.92
N PRO A 140 -26.62 3.63 2.70
CA PRO A 140 -26.67 4.53 3.85
C PRO A 140 -25.59 4.23 4.89
N GLY A 141 -24.91 5.26 5.38
CA GLY A 141 -23.84 5.18 6.38
C GLY A 141 -22.45 4.85 5.82
N PHE A 142 -22.33 4.46 4.55
CA PHE A 142 -21.05 4.11 3.93
C PHE A 142 -20.07 5.27 3.95
N ARG A 143 -20.52 6.45 3.51
CA ARG A 143 -19.69 7.66 3.50
C ARG A 143 -19.16 7.99 4.89
N ALA A 144 -20.06 8.12 5.87
CA ALA A 144 -19.69 8.48 7.23
C ALA A 144 -18.70 7.47 7.85
N PHE A 145 -18.89 6.18 7.59
CA PHE A 145 -17.94 5.15 8.04
C PHE A 145 -16.57 5.29 7.36
N MET A 146 -16.53 5.45 6.02
CA MET A 146 -15.26 5.57 5.29
C MET A 146 -14.47 6.81 5.71
N GLU A 147 -15.13 7.94 5.95
CA GLU A 147 -14.50 9.15 6.48
C GLU A 147 -13.92 8.91 7.89
N SER A 148 -14.65 8.21 8.76
CA SER A 148 -14.16 7.85 10.10
C SER A 148 -12.98 6.88 10.04
N TYR A 149 -13.04 5.86 9.17
CA TYR A 149 -11.97 4.87 9.00
C TYR A 149 -10.71 5.50 8.40
N PHE A 150 -10.87 6.43 7.46
CA PHE A 150 -9.77 7.21 6.88
C PHE A 150 -8.99 7.95 7.96
N ALA A 151 -9.68 8.63 8.89
CA ALA A 151 -9.03 9.38 9.96
C ALA A 151 -8.18 8.49 10.89
N GLU A 152 -8.65 7.28 11.20
CA GLU A 152 -7.90 6.30 12.02
C GLU A 152 -6.63 5.82 11.30
N CYS A 153 -6.74 5.52 10.00
CA CYS A 153 -5.60 5.11 9.19
C CYS A 153 -4.58 6.26 9.04
N ALA A 154 -5.05 7.49 8.82
CA ALA A 154 -4.19 8.67 8.77
C ALA A 154 -3.46 8.89 10.09
N ALA A 155 -4.14 8.79 11.23
CA ALA A 155 -3.51 8.90 12.55
C ALA A 155 -2.46 7.80 12.80
N LEU A 156 -2.65 6.59 12.28
CA LEU A 156 -1.62 5.55 12.33
C LEU A 156 -0.41 5.90 11.44
N ILE A 157 -0.63 6.39 10.21
CA ILE A 157 0.46 6.86 9.33
C ILE A 157 1.31 7.93 10.04
N HIS A 158 0.69 8.94 10.65
CA HIS A 158 1.42 10.00 11.36
C HIS A 158 2.27 9.44 12.51
N ARG A 159 1.74 8.50 13.30
CA ARG A 159 2.52 7.84 14.37
C ARG A 159 3.69 7.02 13.82
N ILE A 160 3.52 6.35 12.67
CA ILE A 160 4.62 5.63 12.03
C ILE A 160 5.67 6.64 11.53
N LEU A 161 5.27 7.77 10.95
CA LEU A 161 6.20 8.84 10.53
C LEU A 161 7.01 9.40 11.71
N ASP A 162 6.41 9.52 12.89
CA ASP A 162 7.13 9.90 14.12
C ASP A 162 8.16 8.84 14.52
N ALA A 163 7.80 7.54 14.43
CA ALA A 163 8.73 6.44 14.69
C ALA A 163 9.90 6.44 13.71
N LEU A 164 9.63 6.71 12.43
CA LEU A 164 10.64 6.85 11.38
C LEU A 164 11.56 8.06 11.62
N SER A 165 11.01 9.17 12.12
CA SER A 165 11.78 10.36 12.48
C SER A 165 12.77 10.05 13.61
N ILE A 166 12.33 9.30 14.64
CA ILE A 166 13.19 8.83 15.72
C ILE A 166 14.27 7.87 15.19
N ALA A 167 13.89 6.91 14.35
CA ALA A 167 14.81 5.90 13.79
C ALA A 167 15.98 6.51 13.00
N LEU A 168 15.73 7.59 12.26
CA LEU A 168 16.77 8.28 11.47
C LEU A 168 17.40 9.47 12.22
N ALA A 169 16.94 9.77 13.44
CA ALA A 169 17.26 11.01 14.13
C ALA A 169 17.01 12.26 13.26
N VAL A 170 15.88 12.28 12.54
CA VAL A 170 15.43 13.47 11.81
C VAL A 170 15.18 14.59 12.83
N PRO A 171 15.77 15.79 12.66
CA PRO A 171 15.49 16.91 13.54
C PRO A 171 14.01 17.28 13.55
N GLU A 172 13.57 17.89 14.65
CA GLU A 172 12.24 18.51 14.74
C GLU A 172 12.00 19.46 13.54
N PRO A 173 10.79 19.47 12.95
CA PRO A 173 9.57 18.86 13.47
C PRO A 173 9.29 17.43 12.94
N GLY A 174 10.29 16.75 12.37
CA GLY A 174 10.17 15.37 11.86
C GLY A 174 9.42 15.24 10.53
N LEU A 175 8.97 14.02 10.22
CA LEU A 175 8.33 13.65 8.95
C LEU A 175 6.80 13.79 8.96
N SER A 176 6.16 13.79 10.12
CA SER A 176 4.70 13.91 10.22
C SER A 176 4.17 15.25 9.64
N PRO A 177 4.80 16.41 9.89
CA PRO A 177 4.38 17.70 9.32
C PRO A 177 4.53 17.80 7.80
N THR A 178 5.39 16.99 7.16
CA THR A 178 5.50 16.96 5.69
C THR A 178 4.36 16.18 5.03
N HIS A 179 3.44 15.66 5.83
CA HIS A 179 2.23 14.95 5.42
C HIS A 179 0.98 15.63 6.00
N SER A 180 1.06 16.94 6.30
CA SER A 180 0.06 17.69 7.07
C SER A 180 -1.32 17.74 6.42
N LYS A 181 -1.39 17.70 5.09
CA LYS A 181 -2.66 17.70 4.34
C LYS A 181 -3.27 16.30 4.29
N SER A 182 -2.53 15.27 4.72
CA SER A 182 -2.91 13.85 4.66
C SER A 182 -3.50 13.50 3.29
N LEU A 183 -2.77 13.77 2.21
CA LEU A 183 -3.16 13.48 0.82
C LEU A 183 -3.13 11.97 0.52
N PHE A 184 -3.66 11.18 1.45
CA PHE A 184 -3.65 9.73 1.45
C PHE A 184 -4.85 9.18 0.70
N GLN A 185 -4.79 7.90 0.38
CA GLN A 185 -5.80 7.24 -0.42
C GLN A 185 -6.19 5.91 0.22
N LEU A 186 -7.45 5.81 0.63
CA LEU A 186 -8.10 4.57 1.02
C LEU A 186 -8.65 3.90 -0.24
N ARG A 187 -8.19 2.69 -0.53
CA ARG A 187 -8.66 1.89 -1.66
C ARG A 187 -9.27 0.59 -1.13
N LEU A 188 -10.53 0.35 -1.46
CA LEU A 188 -11.18 -0.94 -1.29
C LEU A 188 -10.90 -1.78 -2.54
N LEU A 189 -10.42 -3.00 -2.39
CA LEU A 189 -10.18 -3.93 -3.49
C LEU A 189 -11.01 -5.20 -3.33
N HIS A 190 -11.63 -5.61 -4.43
CA HIS A 190 -12.29 -6.90 -4.56
C HIS A 190 -11.71 -7.65 -5.75
N TYR A 191 -11.26 -8.87 -5.50
CA TYR A 191 -10.83 -9.82 -6.52
C TYR A 191 -11.88 -10.92 -6.60
N PRO A 192 -12.68 -10.95 -7.67
CA PRO A 192 -13.68 -11.98 -7.85
C PRO A 192 -13.08 -13.39 -7.78
N ALA A 193 -13.92 -14.36 -7.43
CA ALA A 193 -13.57 -15.77 -7.51
C ALA A 193 -13.10 -16.13 -8.93
N ILE A 194 -12.05 -16.94 -9.01
CA ILE A 194 -11.37 -17.27 -10.27
C ILE A 194 -10.87 -18.71 -10.26
N ASP A 195 -10.89 -19.38 -11.41
CA ASP A 195 -10.28 -20.69 -11.56
C ASP A 195 -8.77 -20.60 -11.25
N ALA A 196 -8.28 -21.47 -10.35
CA ALA A 196 -6.88 -21.55 -9.99
C ALA A 196 -5.98 -21.81 -11.20
N ALA A 197 -6.48 -22.53 -12.22
CA ALA A 197 -5.79 -22.77 -13.47
C ALA A 197 -5.60 -21.49 -14.30
N GLU A 198 -6.50 -20.50 -14.19
CA GLU A 198 -6.32 -19.22 -14.88
C GLU A 198 -5.17 -18.41 -14.28
N LEU A 199 -5.04 -18.40 -12.94
CA LEU A 199 -3.90 -17.78 -12.26
C LEU A 199 -2.61 -18.55 -12.51
N LYS A 200 -2.63 -19.88 -12.42
CA LYS A 200 -1.45 -20.74 -12.60
C LYS A 200 -0.85 -20.66 -14.01
N ASN A 201 -1.70 -20.48 -15.02
CA ASN A 201 -1.28 -20.39 -16.42
C ASN A 201 -1.07 -18.94 -16.89
N ASN A 202 -1.06 -17.96 -15.97
CA ASN A 202 -0.93 -16.53 -16.26
C ASN A 202 -1.97 -16.02 -17.28
N LYS A 203 -3.15 -16.65 -17.36
CA LYS A 203 -4.25 -16.17 -18.22
C LYS A 203 -4.92 -14.94 -17.62
N ARG A 204 -4.93 -14.85 -16.29
CA ARG A 204 -5.36 -13.69 -15.51
C ARG A 204 -4.39 -13.50 -14.34
N SER A 205 -4.32 -12.27 -13.86
CA SER A 205 -3.57 -11.91 -12.66
C SER A 205 -4.51 -11.28 -11.65
N ARG A 206 -4.20 -11.39 -10.35
CA ARG A 206 -4.87 -10.57 -9.34
C ARG A 206 -4.20 -9.21 -9.27
N ILE A 207 -2.88 -9.20 -9.07
CA ILE A 207 -2.01 -8.03 -9.21
C ILE A 207 -0.63 -8.51 -9.66
N ASN A 208 -0.10 -7.90 -10.72
CA ASN A 208 1.27 -8.11 -11.19
C ASN A 208 2.33 -7.55 -10.22
N ALA A 209 3.57 -8.00 -10.38
CA ALA A 209 4.70 -7.50 -9.58
C ALA A 209 4.88 -6.00 -9.77
N HIS A 210 4.87 -5.24 -8.68
CA HIS A 210 5.02 -3.79 -8.63
C HIS A 210 5.63 -3.36 -7.29
N SER A 211 6.01 -2.09 -7.17
CA SER A 211 6.31 -1.43 -5.88
C SER A 211 5.36 -0.24 -5.71
N ASP A 212 5.15 0.20 -4.48
CA ASP A 212 4.28 1.35 -4.24
C ASP A 212 5.02 2.66 -4.48
N PHE A 213 4.37 3.65 -5.08
CA PHE A 213 5.01 4.92 -5.41
C PHE A 213 5.22 5.86 -4.22
N GLY A 214 4.31 5.83 -3.26
CA GLY A 214 4.20 6.84 -2.20
C GLY A 214 5.26 6.70 -1.11
N THR A 215 4.95 7.28 0.05
CA THR A 215 5.78 7.19 1.25
C THR A 215 5.72 5.78 1.83
N MET A 216 4.53 5.27 2.10
CA MET A 216 4.30 3.93 2.65
C MET A 216 2.85 3.52 2.43
N THR A 217 2.55 2.24 2.65
CA THR A 217 1.20 1.69 2.53
C THR A 217 0.86 0.92 3.79
N LEU A 218 -0.35 1.12 4.34
CA LEU A 218 -0.97 0.19 5.28
C LEU A 218 -1.82 -0.78 4.48
N LEU A 219 -1.63 -2.09 4.66
CA LEU A 219 -2.40 -3.10 3.99
C LEU A 219 -3.13 -3.99 4.99
N PHE A 220 -4.46 -3.92 4.93
CA PHE A 220 -5.34 -4.91 5.55
C PHE A 220 -5.75 -5.94 4.50
N GLN A 221 -5.63 -7.22 4.83
CA GLN A 221 -5.96 -8.32 3.92
C GLN A 221 -6.79 -9.40 4.63
N ASP A 222 -7.64 -10.08 3.86
CA ASP A 222 -8.41 -11.21 4.37
C ASP A 222 -7.61 -12.53 4.43
N GLU A 223 -8.30 -13.59 4.86
CA GLU A 223 -7.75 -14.94 5.05
C GLU A 223 -7.48 -15.73 3.75
N VAL A 224 -7.80 -15.18 2.57
CA VAL A 224 -7.57 -15.90 1.30
C VAL A 224 -6.09 -15.95 0.96
N GLY A 225 -5.34 -14.89 1.27
CA GLY A 225 -3.91 -14.78 1.00
C GLY A 225 -3.59 -14.51 -0.48
N GLY A 226 -2.42 -14.96 -0.92
CA GLY A 226 -1.90 -14.76 -2.28
C GLY A 226 -0.97 -13.56 -2.42
N LEU A 227 -0.86 -12.69 -1.42
CA LEU A 227 0.17 -11.66 -1.38
C LEU A 227 1.56 -12.33 -1.27
N GLU A 228 2.48 -11.91 -2.12
CA GLU A 228 3.87 -12.35 -2.10
C GLU A 228 4.81 -11.15 -2.20
N VAL A 229 5.90 -11.19 -1.44
CA VAL A 229 6.95 -10.16 -1.38
C VAL A 229 8.24 -10.74 -1.94
N GLU A 230 8.90 -10.02 -2.83
CA GLU A 230 10.19 -10.41 -3.39
C GLU A 230 11.28 -10.40 -2.32
N ASP A 231 12.14 -11.41 -2.29
CA ASP A 231 13.32 -11.43 -1.42
C ASP A 231 14.35 -10.41 -1.95
N PRO A 232 14.67 -9.34 -1.21
CA PRO A 232 15.62 -8.32 -1.68
C PRO A 232 17.04 -8.86 -1.91
N LYS A 233 17.37 -10.03 -1.34
CA LYS A 233 18.66 -10.71 -1.54
C LYS A 233 18.65 -11.65 -2.74
N HIS A 234 17.48 -11.99 -3.28
CA HIS A 234 17.31 -12.90 -4.40
C HIS A 234 16.17 -12.43 -5.33
N PRO A 235 16.41 -11.42 -6.18
CA PRO A 235 15.42 -10.93 -7.14
C PRO A 235 14.79 -12.07 -7.96
N GLY A 236 13.49 -11.99 -8.18
CA GLY A 236 12.64 -13.00 -8.80
C GLY A 236 12.14 -14.10 -7.85
N LYS A 237 12.65 -14.19 -6.62
CA LYS A 237 12.13 -15.13 -5.61
C LYS A 237 11.12 -14.43 -4.71
N PHE A 238 9.88 -14.93 -4.74
CA PHE A 238 8.78 -14.39 -3.96
C PHE A 238 8.47 -15.28 -2.75
N SER A 239 8.18 -14.66 -1.60
CA SER A 239 7.75 -15.33 -0.36
C SER A 239 6.35 -14.87 0.02
N CYS A 240 5.53 -15.80 0.51
CA CYS A 240 4.15 -15.51 0.94
C CYS A 240 4.15 -14.52 2.12
N ALA A 241 3.34 -13.46 2.01
CA ALA A 241 3.05 -12.50 3.07
C ALA A 241 1.57 -12.62 3.48
N GLY A 242 1.26 -13.74 4.15
CA GLY A 242 -0.12 -14.06 4.57
C GLY A 242 -0.68 -13.12 5.64
N PRO A 243 -2.00 -13.13 5.86
CA PRO A 243 -2.62 -12.38 6.94
C PRO A 243 -2.10 -12.85 8.32
N ILE A 244 -2.00 -11.91 9.24
CA ILE A 244 -1.73 -12.18 10.66
C ILE A 244 -2.88 -11.54 11.44
N ASP A 245 -3.48 -12.33 12.33
CA ASP A 245 -4.61 -11.85 13.14
C ASP A 245 -4.25 -10.57 13.90
N ASP A 246 -5.14 -9.58 13.78
CA ASP A 246 -5.04 -8.25 14.39
C ASP A 246 -3.71 -7.53 14.13
N ALA A 247 -3.18 -7.70 12.92
CA ALA A 247 -2.00 -6.98 12.45
C ALA A 247 -2.29 -6.25 11.12
N VAL A 248 -1.63 -5.12 10.95
CA VAL A 248 -1.56 -4.41 9.67
C VAL A 248 -0.19 -4.65 9.05
N LEU A 249 -0.16 -5.01 7.76
CA LEU A 249 1.10 -5.08 7.03
C LEU A 249 1.45 -3.69 6.54
N VAL A 250 2.68 -3.23 6.80
CA VAL A 250 3.16 -1.92 6.37
C VAL A 250 4.36 -2.09 5.47
N ASN A 251 4.39 -1.40 4.34
CA ASN A 251 5.54 -1.36 3.45
C ASN A 251 5.96 0.05 3.08
N ILE A 252 7.26 0.20 2.85
CA ILE A 252 7.86 1.44 2.34
C ILE A 252 7.61 1.52 0.83
N GLY A 253 7.28 2.72 0.36
CA GLY A 253 7.17 3.02 -1.06
C GLY A 253 8.41 3.71 -1.63
N ASP A 254 8.43 3.86 -2.94
CA ASP A 254 9.58 4.34 -3.71
C ASP A 254 9.98 5.78 -3.33
N LEU A 255 9.00 6.63 -2.98
CA LEU A 255 9.26 8.00 -2.51
C LEU A 255 10.11 7.98 -1.24
N MET A 256 9.75 7.13 -0.27
CA MET A 256 10.46 7.05 1.01
C MET A 256 11.78 6.27 0.91
N MET A 257 11.89 5.29 0.00
CA MET A 257 13.18 4.71 -0.36
C MET A 257 14.14 5.78 -0.88
N ARG A 258 13.69 6.62 -1.83
CA ARG A 258 14.47 7.78 -2.32
C ARG A 258 14.81 8.73 -1.18
N TRP A 259 13.82 9.08 -0.35
CA TRP A 259 13.98 10.03 0.75
C TRP A 259 14.98 9.57 1.80
N SER A 260 14.99 8.27 2.10
CA SER A 260 15.93 7.63 3.03
C SER A 260 17.27 7.27 2.39
N ASN A 261 17.54 7.73 1.15
CA ASN A 261 18.78 7.47 0.40
C ASN A 261 19.08 5.96 0.26
N ASP A 262 18.05 5.17 -0.01
CA ASP A 262 18.02 3.69 -0.06
C ASP A 262 18.39 2.99 1.26
N ARG A 263 18.28 3.69 2.40
CA ARG A 263 18.37 2.99 3.69
C ARG A 263 17.21 2.02 3.83
N TRP A 264 15.98 2.48 3.57
CA TRP A 264 14.79 1.64 3.56
C TRP A 264 14.46 1.18 2.15
N ARG A 265 13.91 -0.03 2.05
CA ARG A 265 13.64 -0.67 0.77
C ARG A 265 12.18 -0.51 0.37
N SER A 266 11.95 -0.09 -0.87
CA SER A 266 10.67 -0.29 -1.53
C SER A 266 10.72 -1.62 -2.28
N THR A 267 10.09 -2.63 -1.72
CA THR A 267 10.26 -4.02 -2.18
C THR A 267 9.12 -4.42 -3.11
N VAL A 268 9.49 -5.07 -4.21
CA VAL A 268 8.53 -5.57 -5.21
C VAL A 268 7.62 -6.61 -4.58
N HIS A 269 6.33 -6.52 -4.86
CA HIS A 269 5.33 -7.45 -4.35
C HIS A 269 4.22 -7.65 -5.38
N ARG A 270 3.49 -8.77 -5.24
CA ARG A 270 2.41 -9.17 -6.16
C ARG A 270 1.31 -9.92 -5.44
N VAL A 271 0.17 -10.10 -6.10
CA VAL A 271 -0.88 -11.03 -5.62
C VAL A 271 -0.95 -12.19 -6.60
N GLY A 272 -0.30 -13.30 -6.22
CA GLY A 272 -0.25 -14.54 -6.98
C GLY A 272 -1.34 -15.53 -6.60
N LEU A 273 -1.09 -16.80 -6.94
CA LEU A 273 -1.93 -17.91 -6.53
C LEU A 273 -1.80 -18.12 -5.01
N PRO A 274 -2.89 -18.05 -4.22
CA PRO A 274 -2.80 -18.31 -2.79
C PRO A 274 -2.36 -19.76 -2.52
N PRO A 275 -1.74 -20.03 -1.35
CA PRO A 275 -1.41 -21.39 -0.94
C PRO A 275 -2.64 -22.31 -1.03
N PRO A 276 -2.49 -23.56 -1.50
CA PRO A 276 -3.62 -24.43 -1.79
C PRO A 276 -4.43 -24.74 -0.53
N LYS A 277 -5.62 -24.13 -0.42
CA LYS A 277 -6.58 -24.37 0.69
C LYS A 277 -7.73 -25.32 0.32
N THR A 278 -7.59 -26.07 -0.79
CA THR A 278 -8.57 -26.99 -1.43
C THR A 278 -9.49 -26.33 -2.46
N GLY A 279 -9.61 -26.93 -3.66
CA GLY A 279 -10.54 -26.51 -4.72
C GLY A 279 -9.87 -26.08 -6.04
N ALA A 280 -10.60 -26.24 -7.15
CA ALA A 280 -10.23 -25.70 -8.46
C ALA A 280 -10.48 -24.19 -8.58
N VAL A 281 -11.26 -23.61 -7.66
CA VAL A 281 -11.63 -22.19 -7.64
C VAL A 281 -10.96 -21.52 -6.45
N VAL A 282 -10.29 -20.41 -6.71
CA VAL A 282 -9.84 -19.47 -5.69
C VAL A 282 -11.01 -18.55 -5.35
N PRO A 283 -11.42 -18.45 -4.07
CA PRO A 283 -12.59 -17.66 -3.67
C PRO A 283 -12.36 -16.15 -3.79
N ASP A 284 -13.43 -15.36 -3.67
CA ASP A 284 -13.35 -13.90 -3.61
C ASP A 284 -12.37 -13.46 -2.53
N ARG A 285 -11.49 -12.50 -2.88
CA ARG A 285 -10.52 -11.90 -1.97
C ARG A 285 -10.81 -10.42 -1.83
N TYR A 286 -10.66 -9.91 -0.62
CA TYR A 286 -10.76 -8.49 -0.31
C TYR A 286 -9.45 -8.00 0.33
N SER A 287 -9.06 -6.78 0.01
CA SER A 287 -7.99 -6.09 0.72
C SER A 287 -8.25 -4.58 0.73
N ILE A 288 -7.68 -3.91 1.72
CA ILE A 288 -7.83 -2.48 1.93
C ILE A 288 -6.44 -1.86 2.07
N PRO A 289 -5.76 -1.52 0.96
CA PRO A 289 -4.59 -0.68 1.02
C PRO A 289 -4.96 0.78 1.34
N PHE A 290 -4.14 1.40 2.18
CA PHE A 290 -4.18 2.82 2.52
C PHE A 290 -2.82 3.43 2.18
N PHE A 291 -2.76 4.15 1.07
CA PHE A 291 -1.53 4.70 0.52
C PHE A 291 -1.26 6.08 1.12
N ALA A 292 -0.08 6.24 1.71
CA ALA A 292 0.39 7.53 2.20
C ALA A 292 1.40 8.15 1.24
N THR A 293 1.33 9.46 1.07
CA THR A 293 2.30 10.26 0.32
C THR A 293 2.52 11.59 1.03
N ALA A 294 3.72 12.15 0.89
CA ALA A 294 4.02 13.49 1.38
C ALA A 294 3.15 14.55 0.67
N ASP A 295 3.00 15.71 1.32
CA ASP A 295 2.35 16.88 0.71
C ASP A 295 3.07 17.23 -0.59
N MET A 296 2.31 17.57 -1.64
CA MET A 296 2.80 17.69 -3.03
C MET A 296 4.01 18.60 -3.22
N ASP A 297 4.10 19.66 -2.41
CA ASP A 297 5.15 20.68 -2.39
C ASP A 297 6.37 20.30 -1.54
N THR A 298 6.31 19.21 -0.78
CA THR A 298 7.42 18.73 0.03
C THR A 298 8.62 18.37 -0.84
N VAL A 299 9.78 18.91 -0.51
CA VAL A 299 11.06 18.57 -1.16
C VAL A 299 11.59 17.25 -0.60
N ILE A 300 11.72 16.28 -1.50
CA ILE A 300 12.27 14.96 -1.26
C ILE A 300 13.76 15.00 -1.58
N GLU A 301 14.55 15.22 -0.55
CA GLU A 301 16.01 15.13 -0.57
C GLU A 301 16.50 14.20 0.55
N ALA A 302 17.66 13.56 0.37
CA ALA A 302 18.20 12.58 1.31
C ALA A 302 18.14 13.07 2.78
N LEU A 303 17.39 12.35 3.62
CA LEU A 303 17.15 12.71 5.02
C LEU A 303 18.46 12.78 5.82
N PRO A 304 18.54 13.65 6.85
CA PRO A 304 19.64 13.62 7.80
C PRO A 304 19.88 12.20 8.35
N GLY A 305 21.15 11.84 8.58
CA GLY A 305 21.51 10.49 9.04
C GLY A 305 21.49 9.40 7.95
N THR A 306 21.04 9.72 6.72
CA THR A 306 21.01 8.77 5.58
C THR A 306 22.12 9.01 4.55
N TRP A 307 22.98 10.00 4.76
CA TRP A 307 24.12 10.31 3.89
C TRP A 307 25.30 10.87 4.71
N GLY A 308 26.49 10.88 4.11
CA GLY A 308 27.76 11.33 4.70
C GLY A 308 28.91 11.16 3.69
N GLU A 309 30.17 11.39 4.10
CA GLU A 309 31.34 11.26 3.21
C GLU A 309 31.42 9.87 2.55
N ASP A 310 31.21 8.81 3.34
CA ASP A 310 31.24 7.41 2.86
C ASP A 310 29.95 6.95 2.19
N ARG A 311 28.90 7.79 2.19
CA ARG A 311 27.58 7.49 1.61
C ARG A 311 26.98 8.77 1.04
N PRO A 312 27.40 9.21 -0.16
CA PRO A 312 26.88 10.44 -0.75
C PRO A 312 25.38 10.36 -1.03
N LYS A 313 24.75 11.53 -1.22
CA LYS A 313 23.35 11.61 -1.69
C LYS A 313 23.28 10.96 -3.08
N LYS A 314 22.41 9.97 -3.26
CA LYS A 314 22.25 9.23 -4.53
C LYS A 314 21.34 9.94 -5.53
N TYR A 315 20.50 10.84 -5.04
CA TYR A 315 19.42 11.43 -5.80
C TYR A 315 19.43 12.95 -5.68
N GLU A 316 19.17 13.63 -6.80
CA GLU A 316 18.87 15.05 -6.80
C GLU A 316 17.54 15.34 -6.07
N PRO A 317 17.38 16.50 -5.44
CA PRO A 317 16.11 16.90 -4.85
C PRO A 317 14.97 16.94 -5.87
N VAL A 318 13.77 16.50 -5.47
CA VAL A 318 12.54 16.59 -6.27
C VAL A 318 11.36 16.86 -5.35
N THR A 319 10.31 17.53 -5.79
CA THR A 319 9.07 17.60 -4.99
C THR A 319 8.32 16.26 -5.02
N ALA A 320 7.49 15.98 -4.01
CA ALA A 320 6.66 14.78 -4.00
C ALA A 320 5.79 14.69 -5.27
N TRP A 321 5.18 15.80 -5.69
CA TRP A 321 4.44 15.86 -6.95
C TRP A 321 5.32 15.67 -8.18
N GLY A 322 6.51 16.29 -8.22
CA GLY A 322 7.46 16.12 -9.32
C GLY A 322 7.86 14.65 -9.49
N TYR A 323 8.03 13.92 -8.39
CA TYR A 323 8.30 12.48 -8.43
C TYR A 323 7.12 11.68 -9.00
N VAL A 324 5.89 11.97 -8.59
CA VAL A 324 4.67 11.35 -9.16
C VAL A 324 4.61 11.60 -10.67
N GLN A 325 4.84 12.84 -11.12
CA GLN A 325 4.86 13.19 -12.55
C GLN A 325 5.93 12.41 -13.33
N MET A 326 7.14 12.25 -12.78
CA MET A 326 8.20 11.44 -13.40
C MET A 326 7.78 9.98 -13.58
N ARG A 327 7.10 9.40 -12.59
CA ARG A 327 6.62 8.01 -12.66
C ARG A 327 5.45 7.83 -13.62
N MET A 328 4.54 8.80 -13.66
CA MET A 328 3.45 8.80 -14.65
C MET A 328 4.00 8.91 -16.08
N ALA A 329 4.95 9.83 -16.33
CA ALA A 329 5.58 9.96 -17.65
C ALA A 329 6.25 8.64 -18.09
N ALA A 330 7.04 8.01 -17.22
CA ALA A 330 7.69 6.72 -17.52
C ALA A 330 6.70 5.57 -17.80
N THR A 331 5.44 5.67 -17.37
CA THR A 331 4.40 4.63 -17.54
C THR A 331 3.52 4.88 -18.78
N TYR A 332 3.38 6.14 -19.20
CA TYR A 332 2.46 6.58 -20.25
C TYR A 332 3.12 7.25 -21.46
N GLU A 333 4.46 7.33 -21.53
CA GLU A 333 5.16 7.82 -22.71
C GLU A 333 4.94 6.91 -23.93
N GLU A 334 4.43 7.52 -25.01
CA GLU A 334 4.10 6.90 -26.31
C GLU A 334 5.30 6.34 -27.07
#